data_AF-A0A935L5U9-F1
#
_entry.id   AF-A0A935L5U9-F1
#
_cell.length_a   1.000
_cell.length_b   1.000
_cell.length_c   1.000
_cell.angle_alpha   90.00
_cell.angle_beta   90.00
_cell.angle_gamma   90.00
#
_symmetry.space_group_name_H-M   'P 1'
#
loop_
_entity.id
_entity.type
_entity.pdbx_description
1 polymer ?
#
loop_
_entity_poly.entity_id
_entity_poly.type
_entity_poly.pdbx_seq_one_letter_code
_entity_poly.pdbx_strand_id
1 'polypeptide(L)'
;MLSRVARGRPRAIVVHAPLPRGSSEAVAPGLDDALATALSVAQAAAPLAIGISVDAKREVVPIHEGLLRGVDARALAFSLLPRDADGVVRQVVLGLPTQQGKWPTTAGWLCEVLDGRCGQGLIDYALGPAYRYLPARRLLDMREDAALARACRSRAGSPPARSPPRCWPMPKPCARCCMEAPCAKCPCR
;
A
#
# COMPACT_ATOMS: atom_id res chain seq x y z
N MET A 1 12.29 6.57 -5.89
CA MET A 1 11.42 6.63 -4.69
C MET A 1 11.45 5.34 -3.88
N LEU A 2 11.17 4.18 -4.50
CA LEU A 2 11.06 2.91 -3.79
C LEU A 2 12.34 2.51 -3.02
N SER A 3 13.52 2.72 -3.60
CA SER A 3 14.81 2.48 -2.92
C SER A 3 15.00 3.37 -1.67
N ARG A 4 14.36 4.54 -1.60
CA ARG A 4 14.37 5.40 -0.39
C ARG A 4 13.47 4.84 0.70
N VAL A 5 12.30 4.30 0.34
CA VAL A 5 11.41 3.61 1.28
C VAL A 5 12.15 2.42 1.92
N ALA A 6 12.88 1.64 1.12
CA ALA A 6 13.65 0.49 1.57
C ALA A 6 14.68 0.87 2.66
N ARG A 7 15.38 2.00 2.52
CA ARG A 7 16.34 2.50 3.53
C ARG A 7 15.69 2.85 4.88
N GLY A 8 14.40 3.18 4.88
CA GLY A 8 13.62 3.40 6.10
C GLY A 8 13.36 2.13 6.92
N ARG A 9 13.72 0.94 6.41
CA ARG A 9 13.49 -0.37 7.04
C ARG A 9 12.05 -0.53 7.54
N PRO A 10 11.04 -0.40 6.65
CA PRO A 10 9.65 -0.59 7.03
C PRO A 10 9.38 -2.05 7.43
N ARG A 11 8.28 -2.30 8.15
CA ARG A 11 7.85 -3.69 8.47
C ARG A 11 7.33 -4.44 7.25
N ALA A 12 6.78 -3.72 6.28
CA ALA A 12 6.26 -4.24 5.02
C ALA A 12 6.20 -3.09 3.99
N ILE A 13 6.25 -3.43 2.70
CA ILE A 13 6.12 -2.48 1.58
C ILE A 13 4.99 -2.97 0.69
N VAL A 14 4.07 -2.07 0.34
CA VAL A 14 3.00 -2.35 -0.63
C VAL A 14 3.06 -1.29 -1.72
N VAL A 15 3.21 -1.71 -2.97
CA VAL A 15 3.19 -0.84 -4.14
C VAL A 15 1.77 -0.87 -4.74
N HIS A 16 0.97 0.13 -4.40
CA HIS A 16 -0.40 0.28 -4.88
C HIS A 16 -0.47 1.23 -6.10
N ALA A 17 0.33 0.92 -7.13
CA ALA A 17 0.36 1.66 -8.39
C ALA A 17 0.40 0.65 -9.56
N PRO A 18 -0.31 0.92 -10.67
CA PRO A 18 -0.24 0.04 -11.83
C PRO A 18 1.19 0.08 -12.39
N LEU A 19 1.82 -1.08 -12.48
CA LEU A 19 3.12 -1.20 -13.16
C LEU A 19 2.91 -1.21 -14.69
N PRO A 20 3.92 -0.78 -15.47
CA PRO A 20 3.87 -0.82 -16.92
C PRO A 20 3.52 -2.21 -17.46
N ARG A 21 2.68 -2.26 -18.50
CA ARG A 21 2.32 -3.49 -19.22
C ARG A 21 3.40 -3.92 -20.21
N GLY A 22 4.20 -2.97 -20.68
CA GLY A 22 5.30 -3.16 -21.61
C GLY A 22 6.52 -2.36 -21.18
N SER A 23 7.57 -2.43 -22.00
CA SER A 23 8.81 -1.72 -21.74
C SER A 23 8.62 -0.20 -21.71
N SER A 24 9.32 0.45 -20.79
CA SER A 24 9.33 1.92 -20.64
C SER A 24 10.59 2.56 -21.25
N GLU A 25 11.42 1.80 -21.96
CA GLU A 25 12.68 2.29 -22.56
C GLU A 25 12.46 3.42 -23.57
N ALA A 26 11.31 3.42 -24.27
CA ALA A 26 10.93 4.50 -25.17
C ALA A 26 10.59 5.82 -24.44
N VAL A 27 10.23 5.76 -23.15
CA VAL A 27 9.96 6.94 -22.32
C VAL A 27 11.27 7.53 -21.80
N ALA A 28 12.15 6.69 -21.28
CA ALA A 28 13.49 7.05 -20.87
C ALA A 28 14.40 5.82 -20.88
N PRO A 29 15.60 5.89 -21.48
CA PRO A 29 16.54 4.78 -21.46
C PRO A 29 16.93 4.35 -20.04
N GLY A 30 16.97 3.04 -19.79
CA GLY A 30 17.34 2.40 -18.52
C GLY A 30 16.25 2.42 -17.45
N LEU A 31 15.03 2.85 -17.78
CA LEU A 31 13.94 2.98 -16.82
C LEU A 31 13.44 1.60 -16.35
N ASP A 32 13.41 0.61 -17.23
CA ASP A 32 12.95 -0.74 -16.86
C ASP A 32 13.94 -1.38 -15.88
N ASP A 33 15.24 -1.27 -16.15
CA ASP A 33 16.30 -1.78 -15.27
C ASP A 33 16.32 -1.05 -13.92
N ALA A 34 16.14 0.27 -13.92
CA ALA A 34 16.06 1.06 -12.70
C ALA A 34 14.87 0.66 -11.82
N LEU A 35 13.71 0.39 -12.44
CA LEU A 35 12.50 -0.02 -11.72
C LEU A 35 12.63 -1.46 -11.20
N ALA A 36 13.12 -2.39 -12.01
CA ALA A 36 13.38 -3.78 -11.61
C ALA A 36 14.37 -3.84 -10.43
N THR A 37 15.45 -3.06 -10.51
CA THR A 37 16.43 -2.92 -9.42
C THR A 37 15.79 -2.35 -8.16
N ALA A 38 14.94 -1.32 -8.28
CA ALA A 38 14.28 -0.72 -7.13
C ALA A 38 13.30 -1.69 -6.44
N LEU A 39 12.60 -2.53 -7.21
CA LEU A 39 11.72 -3.59 -6.68
C LEU A 39 12.53 -4.64 -5.93
N SER A 40 13.65 -5.09 -6.52
CA SER A 40 14.55 -6.06 -5.90
C SER A 40 15.16 -5.54 -4.58
N VAL A 41 15.62 -4.29 -4.57
CA VAL A 41 16.14 -3.63 -3.35
C VAL A 41 15.06 -3.50 -2.27
N ALA A 42 13.81 -3.23 -2.65
CA ALA A 42 12.71 -3.13 -1.71
C ALA A 42 12.37 -4.48 -1.07
N GLN A 43 12.28 -5.53 -1.88
CA GLN A 43 12.02 -6.90 -1.41
C GLN A 43 13.12 -7.40 -0.47
N ALA A 44 14.38 -7.04 -0.74
CA ALA A 44 15.50 -7.38 0.15
C ALA A 44 15.44 -6.64 1.50
N ALA A 45 14.81 -5.47 1.56
CA ALA A 45 14.75 -4.66 2.78
C ALA A 45 13.57 -5.01 3.70
N ALA A 46 12.45 -5.45 3.13
CA ALA A 46 11.24 -5.82 3.84
C ALA A 46 10.34 -6.70 2.94
N PRO A 47 9.40 -7.46 3.52
CA PRO A 47 8.35 -8.10 2.73
C PRO A 47 7.71 -7.09 1.77
N LEU A 48 7.58 -7.47 0.50
CA LEU A 48 7.06 -6.63 -0.58
C LEU A 48 5.80 -7.24 -1.17
N ALA A 49 4.77 -6.40 -1.33
CA ALA A 49 3.64 -6.67 -2.21
C ALA A 49 3.59 -5.71 -3.39
N ILE A 50 3.31 -6.24 -4.57
CA ILE A 50 3.03 -5.52 -5.80
C ILE A 50 1.54 -5.69 -6.13
N GLY A 51 0.85 -4.56 -6.23
CA GLY A 51 -0.56 -4.52 -6.57
C GLY A 51 -0.82 -4.96 -8.00
N ILE A 52 -1.57 -6.05 -8.18
CA ILE A 52 -2.17 -6.41 -9.47
C ILE A 52 -3.58 -5.84 -9.58
N SER A 53 -3.91 -5.27 -10.73
CA SER A 53 -5.24 -4.72 -11.02
C SER A 53 -6.03 -5.68 -11.90
N VAL A 54 -7.35 -5.55 -11.90
CA VAL A 54 -8.22 -6.19 -12.90
C VAL A 54 -8.84 -5.14 -13.81
N ASP A 55 -9.10 -5.51 -15.06
CA ASP A 55 -9.77 -4.64 -16.02
C ASP A 55 -11.30 -4.73 -15.94
N ALA A 56 -12.00 -4.04 -16.85
CA ALA A 56 -13.46 -4.05 -16.92
C ALA A 56 -14.06 -5.44 -17.24
N LYS A 57 -13.28 -6.33 -17.84
CA LYS A 57 -13.65 -7.73 -18.12
C LYS A 57 -13.35 -8.66 -16.94
N ARG A 58 -12.84 -8.11 -15.83
CA ARG A 58 -12.39 -8.84 -14.63
C ARG A 58 -11.16 -9.71 -14.89
N GLU A 59 -10.38 -9.38 -15.91
CA GLU A 59 -9.12 -10.06 -16.22
C GLU A 59 -7.95 -9.36 -15.54
N VAL A 60 -6.94 -10.13 -15.13
CA VAL A 60 -5.73 -9.57 -14.54
C VAL A 60 -5.00 -8.73 -15.58
N VAL A 61 -4.69 -7.49 -15.22
CA VAL A 61 -3.86 -6.62 -16.05
C VAL A 61 -2.41 -7.09 -15.95
N PRO A 62 -1.77 -7.51 -17.06
CA PRO A 62 -0.42 -8.03 -17.01
C PRO A 62 0.58 -6.92 -16.65
N ILE A 63 1.62 -7.31 -15.92
CA ILE A 63 2.79 -6.49 -15.64
C ILE A 63 3.89 -6.91 -16.61
N HIS A 64 4.66 -5.95 -17.14
CA HIS A 64 5.80 -6.24 -17.99
C HIS A 64 6.76 -7.20 -17.29
N GLU A 65 6.97 -8.39 -17.88
CA GLU A 65 7.74 -9.49 -17.28
C GLU A 65 9.16 -9.08 -16.91
N GLY A 66 9.76 -8.15 -17.68
CA GLY A 66 11.09 -7.61 -17.41
C GLY A 66 11.22 -7.01 -16.01
N LEU A 67 10.13 -6.45 -15.44
CA LEU A 67 10.08 -5.85 -14.11
C LEU A 67 9.90 -6.87 -12.99
N LEU A 68 9.37 -8.06 -13.29
CA LEU A 68 9.12 -9.11 -12.32
C LEU A 68 10.35 -10.02 -12.12
N ARG A 69 11.42 -9.81 -12.88
CA ARG A 69 12.69 -10.54 -12.72
C ARG A 69 13.23 -10.34 -11.30
N GLY A 70 13.36 -11.43 -10.55
CA GLY A 70 13.85 -11.42 -9.16
C GLY A 70 12.81 -11.06 -8.10
N VAL A 71 11.56 -10.76 -8.50
CA VAL A 71 10.45 -10.56 -7.56
C VAL A 71 9.84 -11.93 -7.22
N ASP A 72 9.58 -12.18 -5.93
CA ASP A 72 8.89 -13.40 -5.50
C ASP A 72 7.46 -13.41 -6.05
N ALA A 73 7.00 -14.53 -6.62
CA ALA A 73 5.63 -14.68 -7.09
C ALA A 73 4.60 -14.44 -5.96
N ARG A 74 4.97 -14.70 -4.69
CA ARG A 74 4.14 -14.40 -3.50
C ARG A 74 4.04 -12.92 -3.17
N ALA A 75 4.81 -12.07 -3.85
CA ALA A 75 4.69 -10.62 -3.74
C ALA A 75 3.46 -10.09 -4.50
N LEU A 76 2.80 -10.88 -5.35
CA LEU A 76 1.63 -10.39 -6.08
C LEU A 76 0.37 -10.43 -5.22
N ALA A 77 -0.33 -9.30 -5.11
CA ALA A 77 -1.58 -9.19 -4.36
C ALA A 77 -2.59 -8.28 -5.07
N PHE A 78 -3.88 -8.58 -4.99
CA PHE A 78 -4.90 -7.78 -5.64
C PHE A 78 -5.01 -6.38 -5.03
N SER A 79 -4.84 -5.36 -5.88
CA SER A 79 -4.91 -3.94 -5.55
C SER A 79 -6.33 -3.39 -5.68
N LEU A 80 -7.31 -4.13 -5.13
CA LEU A 80 -8.72 -3.75 -5.23
C LEU A 80 -9.19 -3.10 -3.94
N LEU A 81 -9.82 -1.94 -4.09
CA LEU A 81 -10.44 -1.20 -3.01
C LEU A 81 -11.96 -1.27 -3.21
N PRO A 82 -12.68 -2.15 -2.48
CA PRO A 82 -14.12 -2.27 -2.61
C PRO A 82 -14.78 -0.96 -2.17
N ARG A 83 -15.50 -0.35 -3.11
CA ARG A 83 -16.25 0.88 -2.87
C ARG A 83 -17.70 0.52 -2.59
N ASP A 84 -18.27 1.15 -1.57
CA ASP A 84 -19.72 1.10 -1.32
C ASP A 84 -20.47 1.90 -2.39
N ALA A 85 -21.81 1.85 -2.36
CA ALA A 85 -22.66 2.54 -3.34
C ALA A 85 -22.42 4.06 -3.42
N ASP A 86 -21.96 4.68 -2.33
CA ASP A 86 -21.59 6.09 -2.26
C ASP A 86 -20.13 6.37 -2.71
N GLY A 87 -19.44 5.36 -3.24
CA GLY A 87 -18.08 5.46 -3.77
C GLY A 87 -16.98 5.44 -2.71
N VAL A 88 -17.33 5.37 -1.42
CA VAL A 88 -16.36 5.35 -0.32
C VAL A 88 -15.90 3.92 -0.05
N VAL A 89 -14.60 3.76 0.17
CA VAL A 89 -14.01 2.46 0.52
C VAL A 89 -14.20 2.25 2.02
N ARG A 90 -15.04 1.30 2.44
CA ARG A 90 -15.18 0.95 3.87
C ARG A 90 -14.94 -0.51 4.16
N GLN A 91 -14.73 -1.35 3.16
CA GLN A 91 -14.65 -2.78 3.37
C GLN A 91 -13.21 -3.27 3.34
N VAL A 92 -12.83 -4.06 4.34
CA VAL A 92 -11.60 -4.86 4.34
C VAL A 92 -11.94 -6.25 3.84
N VAL A 93 -11.48 -6.57 2.65
CA VAL A 93 -11.56 -7.91 2.06
C VAL A 93 -10.14 -8.46 2.05
N LEU A 94 -9.88 -9.56 2.77
CA LEU A 94 -8.54 -10.14 2.87
C LEU A 94 -8.16 -11.01 1.67
N GLY A 95 -9.13 -11.55 0.92
CA GLY A 95 -8.83 -12.31 -0.28
C GLY A 95 -10.04 -12.43 -1.18
N LEU A 96 -9.77 -12.67 -2.46
CA LEU A 96 -10.77 -12.80 -3.50
C LEU A 96 -10.81 -14.23 -4.02
N PRO A 97 -12.00 -14.78 -4.27
CA PRO A 97 -12.12 -16.03 -5.00
C PRO A 97 -11.71 -15.82 -6.46
N THR A 98 -10.85 -16.69 -6.96
CA THR A 98 -10.41 -16.79 -8.35
C THR A 98 -10.55 -18.23 -8.82
N GLN A 99 -10.37 -18.48 -10.13
CA GLN A 99 -10.38 -19.84 -10.68
C GLN A 99 -9.26 -20.72 -10.09
N GLN A 100 -8.16 -20.11 -9.63
CA GLN A 100 -7.03 -20.79 -9.00
C GLN A 100 -7.14 -20.84 -7.46
N GLY A 101 -8.33 -20.58 -6.89
CA GLY A 101 -8.56 -20.58 -5.45
C GLY A 101 -8.65 -19.17 -4.87
N LYS A 102 -8.19 -18.98 -3.62
CA LYS A 102 -8.29 -17.68 -2.95
C LYS A 102 -6.96 -16.93 -3.08
N TRP A 103 -7.00 -15.76 -3.71
CA TRP A 103 -5.84 -14.88 -3.83
C TRP A 103 -5.89 -13.73 -2.84
N PRO A 104 -4.76 -13.34 -2.23
CA PRO A 104 -4.75 -12.27 -1.26
C PRO A 104 -5.01 -10.91 -1.93
N THR A 105 -5.76 -10.05 -1.26
CA THR A 105 -5.73 -8.61 -1.55
C THR A 105 -4.49 -8.00 -0.91
N THR A 106 -4.14 -6.76 -1.26
CA THR A 106 -3.09 -6.02 -0.55
C THR A 106 -3.35 -5.92 0.97
N ALA A 107 -4.61 -5.81 1.38
CA ALA A 107 -4.98 -5.83 2.80
C ALA A 107 -4.79 -7.20 3.46
N GLY A 108 -5.15 -8.29 2.77
CA GLY A 108 -4.93 -9.64 3.28
C GLY A 108 -3.47 -10.03 3.36
N TRP A 109 -2.70 -9.74 2.31
CA TRP A 109 -1.26 -9.96 2.29
C TRP A 109 -0.58 -9.19 3.43
N LEU A 110 -0.92 -7.91 3.60
CA LEU A 110 -0.36 -7.10 4.67
C LEU A 110 -0.76 -7.66 6.04
N CYS A 111 -1.97 -8.21 6.14
CA CYS A 111 -2.41 -8.84 7.36
C CYS A 111 -1.57 -10.04 7.75
N GLU A 112 -1.33 -10.95 6.80
CA GLU A 112 -0.51 -12.15 7.01
C GLU A 112 0.92 -11.78 7.42
N VAL A 113 1.50 -10.78 6.77
CA VAL A 113 2.88 -10.31 7.05
C VAL A 113 3.01 -9.60 8.39
N LEU A 114 1.97 -8.91 8.86
CA LEU A 114 1.98 -8.14 10.11
C LEU A 114 1.35 -8.89 11.30
N ASP A 115 1.66 -10.18 11.42
CA ASP A 115 1.27 -11.06 12.54
C ASP A 115 -0.19 -11.55 12.50
N GLY A 116 -0.89 -11.45 11.37
CA GLY A 116 -2.15 -12.17 11.10
C GLY A 116 -3.38 -11.76 11.92
N ARG A 117 -3.28 -10.71 12.74
CA ARG A 117 -4.35 -10.38 13.69
C ARG A 117 -5.57 -9.69 13.07
N CYS A 118 -5.60 -9.41 11.78
CA CYS A 118 -6.66 -8.64 11.12
C CYS A 118 -7.82 -9.52 10.64
N GLY A 119 -9.02 -8.94 10.62
CA GLY A 119 -10.24 -9.59 10.14
C GLY A 119 -10.80 -8.90 8.90
N GLN A 120 -11.64 -9.64 8.17
CA GLN A 120 -12.57 -9.02 7.23
C GLN A 120 -13.62 -8.19 7.99
N GLY A 121 -14.09 -7.11 7.40
CA GLY A 121 -15.14 -6.30 8.02
C GLY A 121 -15.23 -4.88 7.47
N LEU A 122 -15.91 -4.02 8.22
CA LEU A 122 -16.07 -2.61 7.91
C LEU A 122 -15.05 -1.77 8.67
N ILE A 123 -14.56 -0.74 7.98
CA ILE A 123 -13.77 0.36 8.50
C ILE A 123 -14.75 1.41 8.99
N ASP A 124 -14.78 1.60 10.30
CA ASP A 124 -15.46 2.75 10.90
C ASP A 124 -14.48 3.92 11.00
N TYR A 125 -14.59 4.86 10.06
CA TYR A 125 -13.76 6.07 10.03
C TYR A 125 -14.04 7.04 11.18
N ALA A 126 -15.10 6.84 11.97
CA ALA A 126 -15.31 7.62 13.19
C ALA A 126 -14.35 7.18 14.31
N LEU A 127 -13.88 5.93 14.28
CA LEU A 127 -13.02 5.33 15.30
C LEU A 127 -11.54 5.46 14.95
N GLY A 128 -10.69 5.63 15.97
CA GLY A 128 -9.23 5.63 15.83
C GLY A 128 -8.58 6.97 15.43
N PRO A 129 -7.23 7.06 15.51
CA PRO A 129 -6.48 8.25 15.10
C PRO A 129 -6.43 8.41 13.58
N ALA A 130 -6.08 9.55 13.00
CA ALA A 130 -5.90 9.67 11.54
C ALA A 130 -4.71 8.85 11.00
N TYR A 131 -4.77 8.40 9.73
CA TYR A 131 -3.64 7.79 9.03
C TYR A 131 -2.50 8.79 8.95
N ARG A 132 -1.32 8.38 9.42
CA ARG A 132 -0.10 9.20 9.30
C ARG A 132 0.53 9.00 7.93
N TYR A 133 0.15 9.85 6.98
CA TYR A 133 0.73 9.86 5.63
C TYR A 133 2.08 10.61 5.55
N LEU A 134 3.04 10.10 4.78
CA LEU A 134 4.28 10.79 4.45
C LEU A 134 4.28 11.13 2.95
N PRO A 135 4.20 12.42 2.57
CA PRO A 135 4.25 12.82 1.17
C PRO A 135 5.50 12.32 0.47
N ALA A 136 5.34 11.84 -0.77
CA ALA A 136 6.44 11.33 -1.58
C ALA A 136 7.57 12.36 -1.75
N ARG A 137 7.22 13.63 -1.99
CA ARG A 137 8.20 14.73 -2.07
C ARG A 137 9.01 14.86 -0.78
N ARG A 138 8.34 14.86 0.37
CA ARG A 138 8.99 14.92 1.68
C ARG A 138 9.91 13.71 1.94
N LEU A 139 9.51 12.52 1.48
CA LEU A 139 10.37 11.32 1.54
C LEU A 139 11.65 11.49 0.71
N LEU A 140 11.55 12.11 -0.47
CA LEU A 140 12.70 12.35 -1.36
C LEU A 140 13.63 13.44 -0.82
N ASP A 141 13.09 14.45 -0.15
CA ASP A 141 13.85 15.56 0.44
C ASP A 141 14.62 15.13 1.70
N MET A 142 14.17 14.08 2.40
CA MET A 142 14.86 13.52 3.56
C MET A 142 16.21 12.91 3.15
N ARG A 143 17.31 13.49 3.62
CA ARG A 143 18.67 13.03 3.28
C ARG A 143 19.26 12.00 4.23
N GLU A 144 18.88 12.04 5.51
CA GLU A 144 19.41 11.15 6.53
C GLU A 144 18.60 9.85 6.64
N ASP A 145 19.28 8.72 6.55
CA ASP A 145 18.66 7.40 6.71
C ASP A 145 18.04 7.21 8.12
N ALA A 146 18.65 7.81 9.15
CA ALA A 146 18.10 7.80 10.51
C ALA A 146 16.74 8.52 10.59
N ALA A 147 16.58 9.63 9.86
CA ALA A 147 15.31 10.36 9.78
C ALA A 147 14.23 9.56 9.03
N LEU A 148 14.61 8.90 7.92
CA LEU A 148 13.73 7.99 7.18
C LEU A 148 13.26 6.84 8.07
N ALA A 149 14.18 6.21 8.80
CA ALA A 149 13.85 5.07 9.65
C ALA A 149 12.95 5.46 10.83
N ARG A 150 13.15 6.65 11.44
CA ARG A 150 12.20 7.20 12.43
C ARG A 150 10.82 7.46 11.82
N ALA A 151 10.77 7.99 10.61
CA ALA A 151 9.51 8.26 9.91
C ALA A 151 8.74 6.96 9.61
N CYS A 152 9.42 5.87 9.25
CA CYS A 152 8.80 4.57 9.01
C CYS A 152 8.37 3.85 10.30
N ARG A 153 9.19 3.88 11.36
CA ARG A 153 8.88 3.19 12.64
C ARG A 153 7.71 3.80 13.42
N SER A 154 7.63 5.13 13.49
CA SER A 154 6.61 5.85 14.28
C SER A 154 5.18 5.80 13.71
N ARG A 155 4.97 5.05 12.61
CA ARG A 155 3.73 5.02 11.83
C ARG A 155 3.07 3.65 11.76
N ALA A 156 3.72 2.59 12.21
CA ALA A 156 3.11 1.28 12.41
C ALA A 156 2.35 1.26 13.76
N GLY A 157 1.33 2.09 13.89
CA GLY A 157 0.45 2.09 15.07
C GLY A 157 -0.62 1.01 14.93
N SER A 158 -0.43 -0.14 15.58
CA SER A 158 -1.51 -1.10 15.84
C SER A 158 -2.42 -0.54 16.94
N PRO A 159 -3.75 -0.50 16.78
CA PRO A 159 -4.65 -0.20 17.88
C PRO A 159 -4.61 -1.34 18.92
N PRO A 160 -4.79 -1.06 20.23
CA PRO A 160 -4.91 -2.12 21.22
C PRO A 160 -6.18 -2.93 20.96
N ALA A 161 -6.02 -4.24 20.89
CA ALA A 161 -7.09 -5.21 20.76
C ALA A 161 -7.94 -5.24 22.02
N ARG A 162 -9.22 -4.83 21.93
CA ARG A 162 -10.30 -5.33 22.80
C ARG A 162 -11.67 -4.93 22.24
N SER A 163 -12.22 -5.76 21.34
CA SER A 163 -13.67 -6.10 21.26
C SER A 163 -13.97 -6.97 20.03
N PRO A 164 -14.77 -8.03 20.14
CA PRO A 164 -15.48 -8.60 19.01
C PRO A 164 -16.96 -8.16 19.00
N PRO A 165 -17.68 -8.30 17.87
CA PRO A 165 -17.19 -8.43 16.50
C PRO A 165 -17.76 -7.32 15.58
N ARG A 166 -16.92 -6.69 14.74
CA ARG A 166 -17.21 -6.20 13.35
C ARG A 166 -16.48 -4.92 12.95
N CYS A 167 -16.03 -4.08 13.88
CA CYS A 167 -15.39 -2.80 13.53
C CYS A 167 -13.91 -2.82 13.89
N TRP A 168 -13.05 -2.78 12.87
CA TRP A 168 -11.63 -2.55 13.06
C TRP A 168 -11.39 -1.03 13.14
N PRO A 169 -10.78 -0.51 14.22
CA PRO A 169 -10.34 0.88 14.25
C PRO A 169 -9.14 1.03 13.32
N MET A 170 -9.41 1.26 12.05
CA MET A 170 -8.41 1.70 11.08
C MET A 170 -8.23 3.21 11.26
N PRO A 171 -7.00 3.73 11.11
CA PRO A 171 -6.79 5.15 11.23
C PRO A 171 -7.64 5.96 10.21
N LYS A 172 -8.04 7.19 10.51
CA LYS A 172 -8.91 8.02 9.64
C LYS A 172 -8.16 8.55 8.42
N PRO A 173 -8.64 8.40 7.17
CA PRO A 173 -8.24 9.30 6.10
C PRO A 173 -8.84 10.67 6.44
N CYS A 174 -8.05 11.73 6.39
CA CYS A 174 -8.59 13.09 6.43
C CYS A 174 -9.48 13.25 5.19
N ALA A 175 -10.76 12.92 5.32
CA ALA A 175 -11.78 13.26 4.36
C ALA A 175 -11.82 14.79 4.31
N ARG A 176 -11.34 15.33 3.19
CA ARG A 176 -11.19 16.76 2.87
C ARG A 176 -9.97 17.44 3.52
N CYS A 177 -8.84 17.41 2.82
CA CYS A 177 -7.93 18.57 2.72
C CYS A 177 -6.93 18.33 1.58
N CYS A 178 -7.22 19.00 0.46
CA CYS A 178 -6.32 19.56 -0.54
C CYS A 178 -4.95 18.88 -0.76
N MET A 179 -4.79 18.33 -1.97
CA MET A 179 -3.55 18.57 -2.70
C MET A 179 -3.34 20.10 -2.75
N GLU A 180 -2.18 20.57 -2.29
CA GLU A 180 -1.69 21.96 -2.26
C GLU A 180 -2.12 22.84 -1.04
N ALA A 181 -1.10 23.15 -0.21
CA ALA A 181 -1.00 24.24 0.78
C ALA A 181 -1.85 24.19 2.09
N PRO A 182 -1.42 24.88 3.18
CA PRO A 182 -1.66 24.44 4.56
C PRO A 182 -3.02 24.90 5.09
N CYS A 183 -3.84 23.95 5.55
CA CYS A 183 -5.14 24.25 6.15
C CYS A 183 -4.97 24.70 7.60
N ALA A 184 -4.77 26.01 7.79
CA ALA A 184 -4.93 26.66 9.08
C ALA A 184 -6.44 26.91 9.33
N LYS A 185 -6.90 26.44 10.49
CA LYS A 185 -8.17 26.78 11.17
C LYS A 185 -9.47 26.25 10.53
N CYS A 186 -10.12 25.31 11.22
CA CYS A 186 -11.58 25.23 11.28
C CYS A 186 -11.98 24.87 12.73
N PRO A 187 -12.84 25.67 13.40
CA PRO A 187 -13.27 25.40 14.76
C PRO A 187 -14.43 24.39 14.77
N CYS A 188 -14.42 23.47 15.73
CA CYS A 188 -15.54 22.57 15.99
C CYS A 188 -16.60 23.30 16.82
N ARG A 189 -17.85 23.28 16.36
CA ARG A 189 -19.04 23.30 17.22
C ARG A 189 -19.75 21.96 17.06
#